data_AF-A0A660NVV2-F1
#
_entry.id   AF-A0A660NVV2-F1
#
_cell.length_a   1.000
_cell.length_b   1.000
_cell.length_c   1.000
_cell.angle_alpha   90.00
_cell.angle_beta   90.00
_cell.angle_gamma   90.00
#
_symmetry.space_group_name_H-M   'P 1'
#
loop_
_entity.id
_entity.type
_entity.pdbx_description
1 polymer ?
#
loop_
_entity_poly.entity_id
_entity_poly.type
_entity_poly.pdbx_seq_one_letter_code
_entity_poly.pdbx_strand_id
1 'polypeptide(L)' 'MIQDELIYQILQDFGFEPTHDQRNALQTFAQFMTDRRDNAVMILRGSAGTGKTSLAGAIVRAVTRLR' A
#
# COMPACT_ATOMS: atom_id res chain seq x y z
N MET A 1 -8.69 -10.29 -6.91
CA MET A 1 -7.66 -11.33 -7.15
C MET A 1 -6.26 -10.75 -7.19
N ILE A 2 -5.84 -9.94 -8.18
CA ILE A 2 -4.47 -9.37 -8.17
C ILE A 2 -4.28 -8.24 -7.14
N GLN A 3 -5.29 -7.38 -6.95
CA GLN A 3 -5.24 -6.32 -5.95
C GLN A 3 -5.20 -6.87 -4.52
N ASP A 4 -6.02 -7.89 -4.24
CA ASP A 4 -6.05 -8.55 -2.93
C ASP A 4 -4.72 -9.24 -2.64
N GLU A 5 -4.09 -9.86 -3.64
CA GLU A 5 -2.76 -10.47 -3.50
C GLU A 5 -1.68 -9.42 -3.20
N LEU A 6 -1.69 -8.29 -3.91
CA LEU A 6 -0.78 -7.17 -3.62
C LEU A 6 -0.93 -6.70 -2.17
N ILE A 7 -2.16 -6.51 -1.70
CA ILE A 7 -2.44 -6.11 -0.32
C ILE A 7 -1.92 -7.18 0.64
N TYR A 8 -2.21 -8.45 0.38
CA TYR A 8 -1.75 -9.57 1.21
C TYR A 8 -0.22 -9.58 1.36
N GLN A 9 0.52 -9.42 0.26
CA GLN A 9 1.99 -9.38 0.26
C GLN A 9 2.55 -8.18 1.05
N ILE A 10 1.91 -7.01 0.98
CA ILE A 10 2.30 -5.83 1.76
C ILE A 10 2.10 -6.06 3.25
N LEU A 11 0.99 -6.72 3.63
CA LEU A 11 0.68 -6.99 5.04
C LEU A 11 1.70 -7.93 5.69
N GLN A 12 2.34 -8.83 4.93
CA GLN A 12 3.44 -9.65 5.46
C GLN A 12 4.62 -8.81 5.98
N ASP A 13 4.81 -7.60 5.44
CA ASP A 13 5.91 -6.69 5.82
C ASP A 13 5.51 -5.56 6.76
N PHE A 14 4.21 -5.41 7.04
CA PHE A 14 3.71 -4.28 7.81
C PHE A 14 3.88 -4.50 9.33
N GLY A 15 3.87 -5.77 9.78
CA GLY A 15 4.20 -6.17 11.15
C GLY A 15 3.11 -5.91 12.20
N PHE A 16 2.01 -5.26 11.82
CA PHE A 16 0.86 -4.95 12.67
C PHE A 16 -0.44 -5.10 11.87
N GLU A 17 -1.56 -5.31 12.56
CA GLU A 17 -2.88 -5.25 11.92
C GLU A 17 -3.14 -3.81 11.45
N PRO A 18 -3.43 -3.57 10.16
CA PRO A 18 -3.68 -2.23 9.66
C PRO A 18 -4.94 -1.63 10.27
N THR A 19 -4.88 -0.33 10.57
CA THR A 19 -6.10 0.44 10.89
C THR A 19 -7.02 0.53 9.67
N HIS A 20 -8.26 0.96 9.89
CA HIS A 20 -9.22 1.17 8.79
C HIS A 20 -8.66 2.11 7.71
N ASP A 21 -8.06 3.23 8.10
CA ASP A 21 -7.47 4.20 7.15
C ASP A 21 -6.27 3.62 6.40
N GLN A 22 -5.42 2.83 7.07
CA GLN A 22 -4.30 2.16 6.43
C GLN A 22 -4.78 1.10 5.43
N ARG A 23 -5.85 0.37 5.76
CA ARG A 23 -6.51 -0.58 4.85
C ARG A 23 -7.07 0.13 3.62
N ASN A 24 -7.71 1.28 3.79
CA ASN A 24 -8.20 2.10 2.67
C ASN A 24 -7.05 2.63 1.80
N ALA A 25 -5.92 3.01 2.43
CA ALA A 25 -4.72 3.41 1.70
C ALA A 25 -4.11 2.25 0.89
N LEU A 26 -4.09 1.03 1.44
CA LEU A 26 -3.65 -0.17 0.73
C LEU A 26 -4.55 -0.52 -0.47
N GLN A 27 -5.86 -0.38 -0.33
CA GLN A 27 -6.80 -0.55 -1.44
C GLN A 27 -6.56 0.48 -2.54
N THR A 28 -6.38 1.76 -2.16
CA THR A 28 -6.05 2.83 -3.10
C THR A 28 -4.73 2.56 -3.82
N PHE A 29 -3.73 2.06 -3.10
CA PHE A 29 -2.44 1.67 -3.67
C PHE A 29 -2.57 0.51 -4.67
N ALA A 30 -3.30 -0.54 -4.32
CA ALA A 30 -3.50 -1.67 -5.22
C ALA A 30 -4.24 -1.27 -6.50
N GLN A 31 -5.22 -0.36 -6.39
CA GLN A 31 -5.89 0.24 -7.55
C GLN A 31 -4.91 1.07 -8.39
N PHE A 32 -4.10 1.92 -7.77
CA PHE A 32 -3.09 2.72 -8.46
C PHE A 32 -2.07 1.85 -9.21
N MET A 33 -1.55 0.80 -8.58
CA MET A 33 -0.57 -0.12 -9.19
C MET A 33 -1.12 -0.92 -10.37
N THR A 34 -2.45 -1.05 -10.45
CA THR A 34 -3.13 -1.81 -11.51
C THR A 34 -3.85 -0.91 -12.51
N ASP A 35 -3.70 0.40 -12.36
CA ASP A 35 -4.25 1.40 -13.27
C ASP A 35 -3.48 1.40 -14.60
N ARG A 36 -4.20 1.51 -15.72
CA ARG A 36 -3.63 1.52 -17.07
C ARG A 36 -3.38 2.92 -17.61
N ARG A 37 -3.71 3.97 -16.86
CA ARG A 37 -3.48 5.36 -17.25
C ARG A 37 -2.02 5.74 -17.05
N ASP A 38 -1.37 6.24 -18.11
CA ASP A 38 0.07 6.54 -18.13
C ASP A 38 0.51 7.61 -17.10
N ASN A 39 -0.40 8.49 -16.68
CA ASN A 39 -0.08 9.63 -15.81
C ASN A 39 -0.91 9.63 -14.52
N ALA A 40 -1.19 8.46 -13.95
CA ALA A 40 -1.85 8.36 -12.65
C ALA A 40 -0.92 8.79 -11.51
N VAL A 41 -1.48 9.41 -10.46
CA VAL A 41 -0.76 9.74 -9.22
C VAL A 41 -1.61 9.32 -8.03
N MET A 42 -0.98 8.67 -7.05
CA MET A 42 -1.57 8.43 -5.73
C MET A 42 -0.96 9.37 -4.70
N ILE A 43 -1.79 9.96 -3.85
CA ILE A 43 -1.36 10.83 -2.74
C ILE A 43 -1.68 10.14 -1.40
N LEU A 44 -0.66 9.82 -0.62
CA LEU A 44 -0.81 9.31 0.75
C LEU A 44 -0.79 10.45 1.76
N ARG A 45 -1.90 10.67 2.48
CA ARG A 45 -2.04 11.72 3.50
C ARG A 45 -2.44 11.13 4.85
N GLY A 46 -2.13 11.87 5.92
CA GLY A 46 -2.43 11.51 7.30
C GLY A 46 -1.66 12.38 8.28
N SER A 47 -2.16 12.53 9.51
CA SER A 47 -1.52 13.34 10.56
C SER A 47 -0.16 12.77 10.99
N ALA A 48 0.63 13.55 11.72
CA ALA A 48 1.90 13.07 12.27
C ALA A 48 1.67 11.84 13.17
N GLY A 49 2.56 10.84 13.09
CA GLY A 49 2.46 9.62 13.90
C GLY A 49 1.52 8.52 13.37
N THR A 50 0.75 8.73 12.29
CA THR A 50 -0.20 7.71 11.79
C THR A 50 0.40 6.58 10.95
N GLY A 51 1.73 6.44 10.96
CA GLY A 51 2.40 5.32 10.30
C GLY A 51 2.54 5.43 8.78
N LYS A 52 2.39 6.62 8.17
CA LYS A 52 2.57 6.84 6.71
C LYS A 52 3.89 6.26 6.19
N THR A 53 5.00 6.60 6.85
CA THR A 53 6.35 6.13 6.47
C THR A 53 6.49 4.62 6.64
N SER A 54 5.92 4.06 7.72
CA SER A 54 5.91 2.62 7.95
C SER A 54 5.16 1.86 6.85
N LEU A 55 3.99 2.39 6.46
CA LEU A 55 3.16 1.80 5.40
C LEU A 55 3.87 1.87 4.04
N ALA A 56 4.44 3.03 3.71
CA ALA A 56 5.26 3.19 2.50
C ALA A 56 6.46 2.22 2.47
N GLY A 57 7.12 2.02 3.62
CA GLY A 57 8.21 1.05 3.75
C GLY A 57 7.77 -0.39 3.49
N ALA A 58 6.62 -0.80 4.03
CA ALA A 58 6.06 -2.14 3.77
C ALA A 58 5.70 -2.32 2.29
N ILE A 59 5.11 -1.30 1.67
CA ILE A 59 4.82 -1.28 0.23
C ILE A 59 6.09 -1.52 -0.60
N VAL A 60 7.15 -0.74 -0.33
CA VAL A 60 8.41 -0.85 -1.09
C VAL A 60 9.05 -2.23 -0.93
N ARG A 61 9.06 -2.79 0.28
CA ARG A 61 9.60 -4.15 0.53
C ARG A 61 8.84 -5.22 -0.25
N ALA A 62 7.50 -5.17 -0.20
CA ALA A 62 6.67 -6.13 -0.91
C ALA A 62 6.86 -6.05 -2.44
N VAL A 63 6.84 -4.84 -3.01
CA VAL A 63 7.08 -4.64 -4.45
C VAL A 63 8.48 -5.08 -4.87
N THR A 64 9.48 -4.86 -4.02
CA THR A 64 10.87 -5.29 -4.30
C THR A 64 11.00 -6.81 -4.35
N ARG A 65 10.24 -7.56 -3.55
CA ARG A 65 10.21 -9.03 -3.61
C ARG A 65 9.49 -9.60 -4.84
N LEU A 66 8.56 -8.83 -5.42
CA LEU A 66 7.76 -9.26 -6.57
C LEU A 66 8.42 -8.94 -7.92
N ARG A 67 9.56 -8.24 -7.91
CA ARG A 67 10.42 -8.01 -9.08
C ARG A 67 11.34 -9.20 -9.32
#